data_AF-A0A847FTG0-F1
#
_entry.id   AF-A0A847FTG0-F1
#
_cell.length_a   1.000
_cell.length_b   1.000
_cell.length_c   1.000
_cell.angle_alpha   90.00
_cell.angle_beta   90.00
_cell.angle_gamma   90.00
#
_symmetry.space_group_name_H-M   'P 1'
#
loop_
_entity.id
_entity.type
_entity.pdbx_description
1 polymer ?
#
loop_
_entity_poly.entity_id
_entity_poly.type
_entity_poly.pdbx_seq_one_letter_code
_entity_poly.pdbx_strand_id
1 'polypeptide(L)'
;MREIGLEEALDRARQWHRAGGRWHFHVLPAGCRFNDRPGCCTLLLEGPAEDEILAVYAEDDLVQASQELVQWLHGREILDREQARTTSNEAQIQAILRRAAELARRGVRWHHHMLFPDCVLNRHPGRWNLVFEDPETGQDIEVLYDEEPVADLRRIEVAYFEQGPAGREV
;
A
#
# COMPACT_ATOMS: atom_id res chain seq x y z
N MET A 1 17.18 2.19 -8.44
CA MET A 1 16.51 1.01 -7.86
C MET A 1 17.41 -0.20 -8.04
N ARG A 2 17.69 -0.94 -6.96
CA ARG A 2 18.51 -2.16 -6.95
C ARG A 2 17.61 -3.38 -6.75
N GLU A 3 17.68 -4.34 -7.64
CA GLU A 3 16.95 -5.61 -7.53
C GLU A 3 17.58 -6.51 -6.46
N ILE A 4 16.74 -7.10 -5.60
CA ILE A 4 17.11 -8.03 -4.53
C ILE A 4 16.06 -9.13 -4.38
N GLY A 5 16.40 -10.19 -3.63
CA GLY A 5 15.44 -11.24 -3.28
C GLY A 5 14.49 -10.82 -2.14
N LEU A 6 13.33 -11.49 -2.04
CA LEU A 6 12.31 -11.21 -1.01
C LEU A 6 12.86 -11.35 0.42
N GLU A 7 13.66 -12.37 0.69
CA GLU A 7 14.24 -12.58 2.03
C GLU A 7 15.18 -11.42 2.42
N GLU A 8 16.05 -10.99 1.50
CA GLU A 8 16.92 -9.82 1.72
C GLU A 8 16.07 -8.56 1.96
N ALA A 9 15.01 -8.37 1.17
CA ALA A 9 14.10 -7.22 1.30
C ALA A 9 13.45 -7.14 2.69
N LEU A 10 12.92 -8.26 3.19
CA LEU A 10 12.30 -8.32 4.52
C LEU A 10 13.32 -8.09 5.63
N ASP A 11 14.54 -8.61 5.49
CA ASP A 11 15.61 -8.37 6.46
C ASP A 11 16.07 -6.92 6.48
N ARG A 12 16.11 -6.24 5.32
CA ARG A 12 16.41 -4.81 5.22
C ARG A 12 15.35 -3.96 5.91
N ALA A 13 14.07 -4.18 5.58
CA ALA A 13 12.95 -3.50 6.24
C ALA A 13 12.99 -3.67 7.77
N ARG A 14 13.25 -4.90 8.24
CA ARG A 14 13.37 -5.20 9.67
C ARG A 14 14.53 -4.48 10.33
N GLN A 15 15.68 -4.38 9.65
CA GLN A 15 16.85 -3.64 10.16
C GLN A 15 16.54 -2.14 10.29
N TRP A 16 15.97 -1.52 9.24
CA TRP A 16 15.60 -0.11 9.28
C TRP A 16 14.57 0.18 10.36
N HIS A 17 13.54 -0.66 10.48
CA HIS A 17 12.51 -0.54 11.52
C HIS A 17 13.12 -0.59 12.92
N ARG A 18 14.00 -1.57 13.21
CA ARG A 18 14.68 -1.70 14.52
C ARG A 18 15.61 -0.53 14.83
N ALA A 19 16.21 0.07 13.81
CA ALA A 19 17.05 1.25 13.96
C ALA A 19 16.25 2.54 14.18
N GLY A 20 14.91 2.49 14.09
CA GLY A 20 14.05 3.69 14.12
C GLY A 20 14.24 4.59 12.90
N GLY A 21 14.77 4.04 11.80
CA GLY A 21 14.97 4.78 10.55
C GLY A 21 13.65 5.06 9.84
N ARG A 22 13.65 6.09 8.99
CA ARG A 22 12.54 6.32 8.04
C ARG A 22 12.65 5.28 6.93
N TRP A 23 11.60 4.52 6.71
CA TRP A 23 11.47 3.62 5.57
C TRP A 23 10.00 3.45 5.25
N HIS A 24 9.67 3.06 4.03
CA HIS A 24 8.33 2.63 3.66
C HIS A 24 8.40 1.67 2.47
N PHE A 25 7.25 1.16 2.05
CA PHE A 25 7.20 0.17 0.98
C PHE A 25 5.91 0.30 0.16
N HIS A 26 5.93 -0.30 -1.03
CA HIS A 26 4.76 -0.47 -1.86
C HIS A 26 4.76 -1.86 -2.50
N VAL A 27 3.61 -2.54 -2.45
CA VAL A 27 3.36 -3.69 -3.31
C VAL A 27 2.62 -3.18 -4.53
N LEU A 28 3.18 -3.43 -5.72
CA LEU A 28 2.69 -2.99 -7.01
C LEU A 28 2.31 -4.23 -7.83
N PRO A 29 1.04 -4.66 -7.84
CA PRO A 29 0.59 -5.76 -8.70
C PRO A 29 0.82 -5.47 -10.20
N ALA A 30 0.74 -6.49 -11.06
CA ALA A 30 0.97 -6.33 -12.51
C ALA A 30 0.05 -5.29 -13.19
N GLY A 31 -1.14 -5.04 -12.64
CA GLY A 31 -2.09 -4.02 -13.12
C GLY A 31 -1.98 -2.66 -12.43
N CYS A 32 -1.06 -2.49 -11.48
CA CYS A 32 -0.87 -1.25 -10.76
C CYS A 32 -0.25 -0.18 -11.67
N ARG A 33 -0.79 1.03 -11.63
CA ARG A 33 -0.36 2.18 -12.40
C ARG A 33 1.09 2.60 -12.10
N PHE A 34 1.55 2.35 -10.89
CA PHE A 34 2.93 2.66 -10.47
C PHE A 34 3.92 1.56 -10.81
N ASN A 35 3.46 0.39 -11.27
CA ASN A 35 4.33 -0.71 -11.64
C ASN A 35 4.89 -0.50 -13.05
N ASP A 36 6.21 -0.36 -13.16
CA ASP A 36 6.91 -0.23 -14.45
C ASP A 36 7.25 -1.59 -15.08
N ARG A 37 6.97 -2.70 -14.37
CA ARG A 37 7.15 -4.07 -14.85
C ARG A 37 5.80 -4.74 -15.15
N PRO A 38 5.32 -4.69 -16.40
CA PRO A 38 4.11 -5.39 -16.77
C PRO A 38 4.31 -6.90 -16.59
N GLY A 39 3.33 -7.56 -15.95
CA GLY A 39 3.28 -9.02 -15.85
C GLY A 39 3.91 -9.64 -14.59
N CYS A 40 4.49 -8.86 -13.68
CA CYS A 40 4.93 -9.34 -12.37
C CYS A 40 4.47 -8.41 -11.24
N CYS A 41 4.42 -8.94 -10.02
CA CYS A 41 4.24 -8.15 -8.81
C CYS A 41 5.59 -7.57 -8.37
N THR A 42 5.62 -6.28 -8.05
CA THR A 42 6.83 -5.58 -7.58
C THR A 42 6.65 -5.18 -6.12
N LEU A 43 7.56 -5.57 -5.22
CA LEU A 43 7.70 -4.93 -3.91
C LEU A 43 8.80 -3.88 -4.01
N LEU A 44 8.43 -2.63 -3.84
CA LEU A 44 9.32 -1.48 -3.75
C LEU A 44 9.58 -1.16 -2.28
N LEU A 45 10.84 -0.95 -1.92
CA LEU A 45 11.29 -0.58 -0.59
C LEU A 45 12.13 0.69 -0.69
N GLU A 46 11.75 1.70 0.07
CA GLU A 46 12.46 2.97 0.18
C GLU A 46 13.07 3.05 1.57
N GLY A 47 14.41 3.00 1.62
CA GLY A 47 15.20 3.04 2.84
C GLY A 47 15.43 4.46 3.38
N PRO A 48 16.17 4.59 4.49
CA PRO A 48 16.42 5.86 5.16
C PRO A 48 17.38 6.79 4.42
N ALA A 49 18.17 6.27 3.48
CA ALA A 49 19.03 7.06 2.61
C ALA A 49 18.29 7.37 1.29
N GLU A 50 18.45 8.59 0.77
CA GLU A 50 17.72 9.09 -0.42
C GLU A 50 17.85 8.18 -1.65
N ASP A 51 18.99 7.50 -1.81
CA ASP A 51 19.26 6.62 -2.95
C ASP A 51 19.03 5.12 -2.65
N GLU A 52 18.61 4.75 -1.43
CA GLU A 52 18.40 3.36 -1.03
C GLU A 52 17.01 2.86 -1.43
N ILE A 53 16.82 2.68 -2.73
CA ILE A 53 15.60 2.14 -3.33
C ILE A 53 15.85 0.70 -3.78
N LEU A 54 15.16 -0.25 -3.16
CA LEU A 54 15.28 -1.69 -3.41
C LEU A 54 13.99 -2.22 -4.04
N ALA A 55 14.11 -3.23 -4.92
CA ALA A 55 12.94 -3.87 -5.51
C ALA A 55 13.05 -5.39 -5.53
N VAL A 56 11.91 -6.04 -5.36
CA VAL A 56 11.71 -7.48 -5.55
C VAL A 56 10.69 -7.65 -6.65
N TYR A 57 11.00 -8.48 -7.64
CA TYR A 57 10.06 -8.89 -8.69
C TYR A 57 9.62 -10.33 -8.42
N ALA A 58 8.31 -10.55 -8.33
CA ALA A 58 7.72 -11.83 -8.01
C ALA A 58 6.64 -12.22 -9.04
N GLU A 59 6.58 -13.50 -9.38
CA GLU A 59 5.50 -14.06 -10.20
C GLU A 59 4.19 -14.21 -9.40
N ASP A 60 4.32 -14.59 -8.12
CA ASP A 60 3.19 -14.74 -7.20
C ASP A 60 2.83 -13.40 -6.51
N ASP A 61 1.66 -13.35 -5.86
CA ASP A 61 1.28 -12.20 -5.04
C ASP A 61 2.18 -12.04 -3.80
N LEU A 62 2.28 -10.79 -3.31
CA LEU A 62 3.09 -10.45 -2.15
C LEU A 62 2.20 -10.06 -0.95
N VAL A 63 0.99 -10.62 -0.86
CA VAL A 63 -0.01 -10.22 0.15
C VAL A 63 0.50 -10.50 1.57
N GLN A 64 1.12 -11.67 1.79
CA GLN A 64 1.66 -12.02 3.11
C GLN A 64 2.79 -11.06 3.53
N ALA A 65 3.72 -10.75 2.62
CA ALA A 65 4.78 -9.78 2.88
C ALA A 65 4.20 -8.38 3.15
N SER A 66 3.19 -7.96 2.38
CA SER A 66 2.49 -6.69 2.58
C SER A 66 1.87 -6.59 3.98
N GLN A 67 1.18 -7.64 4.43
CA GLN A 67 0.56 -7.69 5.76
C GLN A 67 1.59 -7.59 6.90
N GLU A 68 2.76 -8.20 6.74
CA GLU A 68 3.84 -8.12 7.73
C GLU A 68 4.45 -6.71 7.77
N LEU A 69 4.78 -6.16 6.60
CA LEU A 69 5.41 -4.85 6.46
C LEU A 69 4.49 -3.70 6.92
N VAL A 70 3.20 -3.72 6.59
CA VAL A 70 2.25 -2.67 7.02
C VAL A 70 2.10 -2.61 8.53
N GLN A 71 2.11 -3.76 9.21
CA GLN A 71 2.05 -3.83 10.67
C GLN A 71 3.35 -3.38 11.34
N TRP A 72 4.50 -3.58 10.70
CA TRP A 72 5.76 -3.00 11.18
C TRP A 72 5.77 -1.49 11.02
N LEU A 73 5.31 -0.99 9.87
CA LEU A 73 5.39 0.43 9.54
C LEU A 73 4.42 1.28 10.36
N HIS A 74 3.15 0.86 10.45
CA HIS A 74 2.08 1.65 11.08
C HIS A 74 1.60 1.08 12.43
N GLY A 75 2.25 0.01 12.90
CA GLY A 75 1.86 -0.71 14.10
C GLY A 75 0.79 -1.78 13.86
N ARG A 76 0.71 -2.74 14.78
CA ARG A 76 -0.16 -3.93 14.65
C ARG A 76 -1.65 -3.60 14.59
N GLU A 77 -2.04 -2.46 15.15
CA GLU A 77 -3.43 -2.00 15.18
C GLU A 77 -3.90 -1.46 13.83
N ILE A 78 -3.04 -1.36 12.81
CA ILE A 78 -3.43 -0.92 11.46
C ILE A 78 -4.42 -1.88 10.79
N LEU A 79 -4.49 -3.13 11.25
CA LEU A 79 -5.43 -4.15 10.76
C LEU A 79 -6.55 -4.45 11.77
N ASP A 80 -6.76 -3.58 12.76
CA ASP A 80 -7.84 -3.72 13.74
C ASP A 80 -9.20 -3.36 13.13
N ARG A 81 -10.06 -4.37 12.96
CA ARG A 81 -11.40 -4.24 12.39
C ARG A 81 -12.37 -3.43 13.25
N GLU A 82 -12.24 -3.48 14.56
CA GLU A 82 -13.12 -2.73 15.46
C GLU A 82 -12.76 -1.25 15.41
N GLN A 83 -11.46 -0.92 15.41
CA GLN A 83 -11.02 0.47 15.22
C GLN A 83 -11.34 1.01 13.81
N ALA A 84 -11.31 0.18 12.78
CA ALA A 84 -11.70 0.56 11.42
C ALA A 84 -13.18 0.96 11.28
N ARG A 85 -14.04 0.61 12.24
CA ARG A 85 -15.46 1.04 12.23
C ARG A 85 -15.63 2.49 12.68
N THR A 86 -14.61 3.10 13.27
CA THR A 86 -14.67 4.50 13.68
C THR A 86 -14.74 5.41 12.46
N THR A 87 -15.65 6.37 12.49
CA THR A 87 -15.91 7.27 11.35
C THR A 87 -14.95 8.46 11.40
N SER A 88 -14.02 8.54 10.45
CA SER A 88 -13.46 9.84 10.04
C SER A 88 -14.55 10.63 9.32
N ASN A 89 -14.70 11.89 9.71
CA ASN A 89 -15.67 12.83 9.14
C ASN A 89 -15.18 13.45 7.82
N GLU A 90 -14.01 13.07 7.32
CA GLU A 90 -13.50 13.61 6.07
C GLU A 90 -14.28 13.06 4.88
N ALA A 91 -14.94 13.96 4.14
CA ALA A 91 -15.74 13.60 2.99
C ALA A 91 -14.92 12.90 1.88
N GLN A 92 -13.61 13.12 1.85
CA GLN A 92 -12.70 12.69 0.80
C GLN A 92 -12.43 11.17 0.86
N ILE A 93 -12.04 10.63 2.03
CA ILE A 93 -11.84 9.17 2.19
C ILE A 93 -13.13 8.36 1.97
N GLN A 94 -14.28 8.97 2.23
CA GLN A 94 -15.57 8.31 2.07
C GLN A 94 -15.86 7.97 0.60
N ALA A 95 -15.30 8.71 -0.36
CA ALA A 95 -15.40 8.36 -1.78
C ALA A 95 -14.71 7.02 -2.07
N ILE A 96 -13.48 6.88 -1.56
CA ILE A 96 -12.69 5.65 -1.70
C ILE A 96 -13.37 4.47 -1.02
N LEU A 97 -13.80 4.62 0.23
CA LEU A 97 -14.45 3.53 0.97
C LEU A 97 -15.78 3.10 0.35
N ARG A 98 -16.58 4.04 -0.17
CA ARG A 98 -17.79 3.71 -0.93
C ARG A 98 -17.46 2.92 -2.20
N ARG A 99 -16.43 3.33 -2.93
CA ARG A 99 -16.02 2.66 -4.18
C ARG A 99 -15.47 1.26 -3.89
N ALA A 100 -14.59 1.13 -2.91
CA ALA A 100 -14.08 -0.16 -2.43
C ALA A 100 -15.22 -1.12 -2.05
N ALA A 101 -16.22 -0.65 -1.27
CA ALA A 101 -17.37 -1.46 -0.88
C ALA A 101 -18.28 -1.84 -2.07
N GLU A 102 -18.39 -0.99 -3.08
CA GLU A 102 -19.11 -1.31 -4.32
C GLU A 102 -18.41 -2.42 -5.11
N LEU A 103 -17.11 -2.28 -5.33
CA LEU A 103 -16.29 -3.28 -6.04
C LEU A 103 -16.28 -4.61 -5.28
N ALA A 104 -16.13 -4.58 -3.95
CA ALA A 104 -16.15 -5.77 -3.11
C ALA A 104 -17.48 -6.54 -3.22
N ARG A 105 -18.64 -5.85 -3.21
CA ARG A 105 -19.96 -6.50 -3.41
C ARG A 105 -20.09 -7.19 -4.77
N ARG A 106 -19.30 -6.76 -5.74
CA ARG A 106 -19.28 -7.28 -7.12
C ARG A 106 -18.14 -8.30 -7.34
N GLY A 107 -17.34 -8.58 -6.33
CA GLY A 107 -16.17 -9.45 -6.44
C GLY A 107 -15.03 -8.87 -7.29
N VAL A 108 -15.04 -7.55 -7.53
CA VAL A 108 -13.99 -6.86 -8.29
C VAL A 108 -12.88 -6.46 -7.32
N ARG A 109 -11.66 -6.92 -7.59
CA ARG A 109 -10.48 -6.61 -6.78
C ARG A 109 -9.98 -5.21 -7.09
N TRP A 110 -9.50 -4.51 -6.07
CA TRP A 110 -8.96 -3.16 -6.19
C TRP A 110 -7.66 -3.04 -5.38
N HIS A 111 -6.92 -1.97 -5.63
CA HIS A 111 -5.60 -1.72 -5.07
C HIS A 111 -5.46 -0.26 -4.60
N HIS A 112 -4.62 -0.02 -3.61
CA HIS A 112 -4.38 1.33 -3.08
C HIS A 112 -2.92 1.53 -2.66
N HIS A 113 -2.55 2.80 -2.46
CA HIS A 113 -1.25 3.20 -1.97
C HIS A 113 -1.38 4.29 -0.92
N MET A 114 -0.56 4.24 0.13
CA MET A 114 -0.26 5.38 0.99
C MET A 114 1.12 5.91 0.64
N LEU A 115 1.19 6.98 -0.15
CA LEU A 115 2.44 7.59 -0.58
C LEU A 115 2.91 8.59 0.46
N PHE A 116 4.14 8.40 0.96
CA PHE A 116 4.76 9.28 1.94
C PHE A 116 5.17 10.61 1.28
N PRO A 117 5.35 11.70 2.06
CA PRO A 117 5.75 13.01 1.52
C PRO A 117 7.03 13.02 0.68
N ASP A 118 7.96 12.10 0.96
CA ASP A 118 9.24 11.92 0.29
C ASP A 118 9.30 10.66 -0.59
N CYS A 119 8.19 9.94 -0.75
CA CYS A 119 8.10 8.75 -1.59
C CYS A 119 8.39 9.08 -3.06
N VAL A 120 9.20 8.26 -3.72
CA VAL A 120 9.56 8.47 -5.14
C VAL A 120 8.38 8.32 -6.11
N LEU A 121 7.31 7.65 -5.68
CA LEU A 121 6.08 7.50 -6.46
C LEU A 121 5.08 8.65 -6.24
N ASN A 122 5.31 9.50 -5.23
CA ASN A 122 4.39 10.57 -4.87
C ASN A 122 4.47 11.75 -5.84
N ARG A 123 3.33 12.09 -6.45
CA ARG A 123 3.19 13.26 -7.34
C ARG A 123 2.97 14.56 -6.58
N HIS A 124 2.81 14.50 -5.25
CA HIS A 124 2.59 15.66 -4.38
C HIS A 124 3.66 15.72 -3.27
N PRO A 125 4.90 16.11 -3.60
CA PRO A 125 5.98 16.19 -2.62
C PRO A 125 5.60 17.04 -1.41
N GLY A 126 5.96 16.56 -0.22
CA GLY A 126 5.66 17.25 1.04
C GLY A 126 4.27 16.99 1.63
N ARG A 127 3.41 16.20 0.95
CA ARG A 127 2.11 15.78 1.47
C ARG A 127 1.95 14.26 1.45
N TRP A 128 1.20 13.75 2.41
CA TRP A 128 0.75 12.35 2.38
C TRP A 128 -0.35 12.21 1.35
N ASN A 129 -0.30 11.15 0.53
CA ASN A 129 -1.29 10.92 -0.50
C ASN A 129 -1.81 9.48 -0.45
N LEU A 130 -3.10 9.33 -0.17
CA LEU A 130 -3.79 8.06 -0.32
C LEU A 130 -4.36 7.98 -1.74
N VAL A 131 -3.84 7.03 -2.51
CA VAL A 131 -4.26 6.78 -3.90
C VAL A 131 -5.06 5.48 -3.95
N PHE A 132 -6.27 5.52 -4.49
CA PHE A 132 -7.07 4.35 -4.79
C PHE A 132 -7.14 4.17 -6.31
N GLU A 133 -6.75 2.99 -6.79
CA GLU A 133 -6.79 2.64 -8.20
C GLU A 133 -8.12 1.95 -8.53
N ASP A 134 -8.97 2.62 -9.29
CA ASP A 134 -10.23 2.03 -9.75
C ASP A 134 -9.99 1.17 -11.01
N PRO A 135 -10.09 -0.16 -10.91
CA PRO A 135 -9.77 -1.06 -12.01
C PRO A 135 -10.76 -0.96 -13.19
N GLU A 136 -11.96 -0.42 -12.98
CA GLU A 136 -12.99 -0.37 -14.01
C GLU A 136 -12.96 0.94 -14.82
N THR A 137 -12.63 2.04 -14.16
CA THR A 137 -12.56 3.36 -14.81
C THR A 137 -11.14 3.70 -15.28
N GLY A 138 -10.13 3.06 -14.69
CA GLY A 138 -8.72 3.40 -14.90
C GLY A 138 -8.36 4.78 -14.33
N GLN A 139 -9.22 5.35 -13.48
CA GLN A 139 -9.01 6.63 -12.82
C GLN A 139 -8.61 6.43 -11.35
N ASP A 140 -7.69 7.27 -10.90
CA ASP A 140 -7.23 7.26 -9.52
C ASP A 140 -8.12 8.19 -8.69
N ILE A 141 -8.48 7.78 -7.47
CA ILE A 141 -9.05 8.67 -6.47
C ILE A 141 -7.94 9.00 -5.47
N GLU A 142 -7.56 10.27 -5.39
CA GLU A 142 -6.48 10.76 -4.53
C GLU A 142 -7.03 11.57 -3.35
N VAL A 143 -6.49 11.36 -2.15
CA VAL A 143 -6.79 12.14 -0.95
C VAL A 143 -5.49 12.59 -0.31
N LEU A 144 -5.36 13.90 -0.10
CA LEU A 144 -4.12 14.52 0.35
C LEU A 144 -4.22 15.00 1.80
N TYR A 145 -3.20 14.67 2.59
CA TYR A 145 -3.11 15.00 4.01
C TYR A 145 -1.81 15.74 4.33
N ASP A 146 -1.85 16.58 5.34
CA ASP A 146 -0.66 17.29 5.84
C ASP A 146 0.11 16.44 6.87
N GLU A 147 -0.57 15.52 7.53
CA GLU A 147 -0.03 14.55 8.49
C GLU A 147 -0.43 13.13 8.09
N GLU A 148 0.24 12.13 8.66
CA GLU A 148 -0.04 10.73 8.37
C GLU A 148 -1.47 10.34 8.82
N PRO A 149 -2.36 9.92 7.89
CA PRO A 149 -3.76 9.70 8.20
C PRO A 149 -4.03 8.27 8.68
N VAL A 150 -3.36 7.83 9.75
CA VAL A 150 -3.39 6.43 10.24
C VAL A 150 -4.81 5.89 10.43
N ALA A 151 -5.74 6.73 10.91
CA ALA A 151 -7.13 6.32 11.11
C ALA A 151 -7.86 5.98 9.80
N ASP A 152 -7.61 6.74 8.73
CA ASP A 152 -8.20 6.48 7.41
C ASP A 152 -7.45 5.37 6.68
N LEU A 153 -6.13 5.32 6.82
CA LEU A 153 -5.32 4.21 6.33
C LEU A 153 -5.81 2.87 6.90
N ARG A 154 -6.05 2.79 8.21
CA ARG A 154 -6.60 1.58 8.85
C ARG A 154 -7.87 1.08 8.17
N ARG A 155 -8.77 1.99 7.80
CA ARG A 155 -10.07 1.66 7.20
C ARG A 155 -9.89 1.03 5.82
N ILE A 156 -8.99 1.59 5.02
CA ILE A 156 -8.71 1.05 3.70
C ILE A 156 -7.89 -0.24 3.77
N GLU A 157 -6.91 -0.34 4.67
CA GLU A 157 -6.08 -1.55 4.83
C GLU A 157 -6.93 -2.75 5.27
N VAL A 158 -7.84 -2.56 6.25
CA VAL A 158 -8.79 -3.61 6.65
C VAL A 158 -9.65 -4.05 5.47
N ALA A 159 -10.24 -3.11 4.72
CA ALA A 159 -11.05 -3.43 3.55
C ALA A 159 -10.23 -4.11 2.44
N TYR A 160 -8.97 -3.72 2.27
CA TYR A 160 -8.07 -4.27 1.26
C TYR A 160 -7.72 -5.72 1.58
N PHE A 161 -7.32 -6.03 2.81
CA PHE A 161 -6.94 -7.39 3.21
C PHE A 161 -8.13 -8.34 3.39
N GLU A 162 -9.35 -7.83 3.54
CA GLU A 162 -10.58 -8.63 3.46
C GLU A 162 -10.81 -9.25 2.08
N GLN A 163 -10.17 -8.73 1.02
CA GLN A 163 -10.21 -9.32 -0.33
C GLN A 163 -9.48 -10.68 -0.42
N GLY A 164 -8.62 -11.02 0.56
CA GLY A 164 -7.78 -12.24 0.54
C GLY A 164 -6.67 -12.22 -0.53
N PRO A 165 -5.87 -13.29 -0.68
CA PRO A 165 -4.89 -13.40 -1.76
C PRO A 165 -5.56 -13.42 -3.14
N ALA A 166 -4.83 -13.06 -4.19
CA ALA A 166 -5.34 -13.22 -5.54
C ALA A 166 -5.45 -14.72 -5.80
N GLY A 167 -6.67 -15.23 -6.03
CA GLY A 167 -6.83 -16.63 -6.43
C GLY A 167 -6.04 -16.85 -7.73
N ARG A 168 -5.22 -17.90 -7.78
CA ARG A 168 -4.68 -18.36 -9.08
C ARG A 168 -5.87 -18.67 -9.97
N GLU A 169 -6.00 -17.97 -11.09
CA GLU A 169 -6.80 -18.47 -12.20
C GLU A 169 -6.20 -19.85 -12.56
N VAL A 170 -7.03 -20.89 -12.45
CA VAL A 170 -6.67 -22.28 -12.77
C VAL A 170 -6.88 -22.51 -14.25
#